data_AF-A0A2S5V4H0-F1
#
_entry.id   AF-A0A2S5V4H0-F1
#
_cell.length_a   1.000
_cell.length_b   1.000
_cell.length_c   1.000
_cell.angle_alpha   90.00
_cell.angle_beta   90.00
_cell.angle_gamma   90.00
#
_symmetry.space_group_name_H-M   'P 1'
#
loop_
_entity.id
_entity.type
_entity.pdbx_description
1 polymer ?
#
loop_
_entity_poly.entity_id
_entity_poly.type
_entity_poly.pdbx_seq_one_letter_code
_entity_poly.pdbx_strand_id
1 'polypeptide(L)'
;MSHGRGTNGPGHGGPARGGGTRPPFPPGHVVTLRSGHRSPRVYGELSQQLAAGLIEDRPDLATYPEAVAAWATAEAQASLLRRHLEEVGPIDPAKNEPRQASLAWLVKLERLAREHRTTLGLDPRSEAALAKDRAAASVLAVDLGQLAERGRAALDARQAAGIEPAPDLAGIALAGVIQAAPRFTTTPEPSAEESDNNGEEPTP
;
A
#
# COMPACT_ATOMS: atom_id res chain seq x y z
N MET A 1 35.78 -20.38 -43.15
CA MET A 1 34.69 -21.20 -42.61
C MET A 1 33.81 -20.29 -41.75
N SER A 2 32.66 -19.86 -42.29
CA SER A 2 31.72 -18.94 -41.64
C SER A 2 30.39 -19.68 -41.48
N HIS A 3 29.89 -19.80 -40.25
CA HIS A 3 28.57 -20.35 -39.98
C HIS A 3 27.59 -19.21 -39.72
N GLY A 4 26.78 -18.93 -40.74
CA GLY A 4 25.60 -18.08 -40.64
C GLY A 4 24.54 -18.75 -39.76
N ARG A 5 24.12 -18.05 -38.71
CA ARG A 5 23.10 -18.49 -37.75
C ARG A 5 21.73 -17.98 -38.23
N GLY A 6 20.95 -18.85 -38.85
CA GLY A 6 19.57 -18.55 -39.27
C GLY A 6 18.61 -18.56 -38.07
N THR A 7 17.98 -17.43 -37.79
CA THR A 7 16.93 -17.30 -36.77
C THR A 7 15.56 -17.62 -37.38
N ASN A 8 15.16 -18.89 -37.37
CA ASN A 8 13.77 -19.28 -37.63
C ASN A 8 12.95 -19.17 -36.34
N GLY A 9 12.41 -17.97 -36.08
CA GLY A 9 11.39 -17.77 -35.05
C GLY A 9 10.00 -18.24 -35.55
N PRO A 10 9.14 -18.81 -34.68
CA PRO A 10 7.83 -19.30 -35.09
C PRO A 10 6.89 -18.15 -35.51
N GLY A 11 6.47 -18.16 -36.77
CA GLY A 11 5.52 -17.21 -37.33
C GLY A 11 4.10 -17.42 -36.80
N HIS A 12 3.66 -16.56 -35.87
CA HIS A 12 2.24 -16.38 -35.55
C HIS A 12 1.63 -15.35 -36.50
N GLY A 13 1.60 -15.67 -37.80
CA GLY A 13 1.14 -14.77 -38.87
C GLY A 13 0.05 -15.38 -39.75
N GLY A 14 -0.80 -16.25 -39.21
CA GLY A 14 -1.96 -16.75 -39.96
C GLY A 14 -2.91 -15.59 -40.29
N PRO A 15 -3.48 -15.53 -41.52
CA PRO A 15 -4.41 -14.46 -41.89
C PRO A 15 -5.62 -14.50 -40.96
N ALA A 16 -5.96 -13.33 -40.39
CA ALA A 16 -7.18 -13.16 -39.61
C ALA A 16 -8.38 -13.61 -40.46
N ARG A 17 -8.96 -14.77 -40.11
CA ARG A 17 -10.13 -15.32 -40.82
C ARG A 17 -11.30 -14.35 -40.68
N GLY A 18 -11.67 -13.71 -41.78
CA GLY A 18 -13.00 -13.12 -42.02
C GLY A 18 -13.28 -11.82 -41.27
N GLY A 19 -13.27 -10.70 -42.00
CA GLY A 19 -13.62 -9.35 -41.54
C GLY A 19 -15.10 -9.15 -41.18
N GLY A 20 -15.67 -10.02 -40.36
CA GLY A 20 -16.92 -9.76 -39.66
C GLY A 20 -16.60 -9.09 -38.32
N THR A 21 -16.58 -7.76 -38.28
CA THR A 21 -16.50 -7.01 -37.02
C THR A 21 -17.77 -7.32 -36.23
N ARG A 22 -17.71 -8.29 -35.32
CA ARG A 22 -18.80 -8.52 -34.36
C ARG A 22 -19.04 -7.20 -33.64
N PRO A 23 -20.28 -6.67 -33.63
CA PRO A 23 -20.55 -5.40 -32.96
C PRO A 23 -20.09 -5.50 -31.49
N PRO A 24 -19.53 -4.41 -30.94
CA PRO A 24 -19.09 -4.40 -29.55
C PRO A 24 -20.27 -4.79 -28.66
N PHE A 25 -20.00 -5.58 -27.62
CA PHE A 25 -21.04 -5.93 -26.67
C PHE A 25 -21.64 -4.66 -26.06
N PRO A 26 -22.97 -4.57 -25.95
CA PRO A 26 -23.60 -3.42 -25.32
C PRO A 26 -23.09 -3.25 -23.88
N PRO A 27 -22.98 -2.01 -23.37
CA PRO A 27 -22.68 -1.75 -21.97
C PRO A 27 -23.63 -2.54 -21.07
N GLY A 28 -23.10 -3.19 -20.02
CA GLY A 28 -23.92 -4.02 -19.12
C GLY A 28 -24.21 -5.45 -19.60
N HIS A 29 -23.62 -5.93 -20.71
CA HIS A 29 -23.81 -7.31 -21.15
C HIS A 29 -23.24 -8.34 -20.15
N VAL A 30 -24.13 -9.13 -19.53
CA VAL A 30 -23.79 -10.16 -18.50
C VAL A 30 -24.00 -11.61 -18.98
N VAL A 31 -24.51 -11.83 -20.20
CA VAL A 31 -24.95 -13.16 -20.69
C VAL A 31 -23.82 -14.20 -20.72
N THR A 32 -22.57 -13.78 -20.82
CA THR A 32 -21.39 -14.68 -20.84
C THR A 32 -20.70 -14.80 -19.48
N LEU A 33 -21.24 -14.20 -18.43
CA LEU A 33 -20.63 -14.16 -17.11
C LEU A 33 -20.95 -15.46 -16.35
N ARG A 34 -19.96 -16.35 -16.26
CA ARG A 34 -20.14 -17.66 -15.59
C ARG A 34 -19.88 -17.63 -14.09
N SER A 35 -18.80 -16.97 -13.66
CA SER A 35 -18.34 -17.05 -12.26
C SER A 35 -18.16 -15.69 -11.59
N GLY A 36 -18.14 -14.58 -12.33
CA GLY A 36 -18.02 -13.23 -11.77
C GLY A 36 -16.68 -12.86 -11.14
N HIS A 37 -15.87 -13.81 -10.67
CA HIS A 37 -14.63 -13.55 -9.92
C HIS A 37 -13.57 -12.73 -10.67
N ARG A 38 -13.61 -12.69 -12.01
CA ARG A 38 -12.72 -11.84 -12.85
C ARG A 38 -13.39 -10.58 -13.38
N SER A 39 -14.66 -10.36 -13.05
CA SER A 39 -15.42 -9.22 -13.54
C SER A 39 -15.44 -8.14 -12.45
N PRO A 40 -14.74 -7.01 -12.63
CA PRO A 40 -14.73 -5.91 -11.65
C PRO A 40 -16.12 -5.40 -11.32
N ARG A 41 -17.06 -5.49 -12.26
CA ARG A 41 -18.46 -5.10 -12.05
C ARG A 41 -19.18 -5.99 -11.05
N VAL A 42 -18.78 -7.26 -10.92
CA VAL A 42 -19.43 -8.23 -10.03
C VAL A 42 -18.70 -8.31 -8.70
N TYR A 43 -17.38 -8.57 -8.71
CA TYR A 43 -16.64 -8.63 -7.46
C TYR A 43 -16.49 -7.26 -6.80
N GLY A 44 -16.55 -6.16 -7.56
CA GLY A 44 -16.41 -4.80 -7.02
C GLY A 44 -17.56 -4.41 -6.10
N GLU A 45 -18.80 -4.73 -6.47
CA GLU A 45 -19.97 -4.48 -5.61
C GLU A 45 -19.88 -5.30 -4.31
N LEU A 46 -19.59 -6.60 -4.42
CA LEU A 46 -19.41 -7.46 -3.24
C LEU A 46 -18.24 -6.99 -2.36
N SER A 47 -17.13 -6.58 -2.97
CA SER A 47 -15.97 -6.03 -2.24
C SER A 47 -16.33 -4.75 -1.50
N GLN A 48 -17.15 -3.87 -2.07
CA GLN A 48 -17.59 -2.65 -1.39
C GLN A 48 -18.47 -2.97 -0.19
N GLN A 49 -19.39 -3.94 -0.32
CA GLN A 49 -20.24 -4.38 0.79
C GLN A 49 -19.41 -4.99 1.93
N LEU A 50 -18.43 -5.84 1.60
CA LEU A 50 -17.52 -6.44 2.59
C LEU A 50 -16.67 -5.39 3.31
N ALA A 51 -16.10 -4.43 2.56
CA ALA A 51 -15.32 -3.35 3.15
C ALA A 51 -16.15 -2.46 4.07
N ALA A 52 -17.39 -2.12 3.66
CA ALA A 52 -18.30 -1.33 4.48
C ALA A 52 -18.66 -2.02 5.80
N GLY A 53 -19.03 -3.31 5.73
CA GLY A 53 -19.33 -4.09 6.94
C GLY A 53 -18.13 -4.21 7.87
N LEU A 54 -16.92 -4.41 7.33
CA LEU A 54 -15.71 -4.45 8.16
C LEU A 54 -15.44 -3.12 8.88
N ILE A 55 -15.65 -1.98 8.20
CA ILE A 55 -15.46 -0.65 8.80
C ILE A 55 -16.52 -0.36 9.87
N GLU A 56 -17.75 -0.84 9.68
CA GLU A 56 -18.82 -0.75 10.68
C GLU A 56 -18.44 -1.51 11.97
N ASP A 57 -17.94 -2.74 11.83
CA ASP A 57 -17.51 -3.57 12.98
C ASP A 57 -16.19 -3.09 13.61
N ARG A 58 -15.27 -2.56 12.80
CA ARG A 58 -13.93 -2.11 13.19
C ARG A 58 -13.62 -0.72 12.62
N PRO A 59 -14.17 0.35 13.23
CA PRO A 59 -13.97 1.72 12.74
C PRO A 59 -12.51 2.18 12.73
N ASP A 60 -11.65 1.59 13.56
CA ASP A 60 -10.21 1.87 13.58
C ASP A 60 -9.51 1.59 12.25
N LEU A 61 -10.02 0.61 11.49
CA LEU A 61 -9.46 0.21 10.20
C LEU A 61 -9.76 1.21 9.08
N ALA A 62 -10.67 2.18 9.28
CA ALA A 62 -10.93 3.26 8.32
C ALA A 62 -9.68 4.11 8.01
N THR A 63 -8.69 4.10 8.90
CA THR A 63 -7.37 4.75 8.70
C THR A 63 -6.55 4.10 7.57
N TYR A 64 -6.87 2.84 7.19
CA TYR A 64 -6.12 2.04 6.21
C TYR A 64 -7.00 1.60 5.03
N PRO A 65 -7.57 2.55 4.25
CA PRO A 65 -8.58 2.23 3.24
C PRO A 65 -8.06 1.27 2.16
N GLU A 66 -6.80 1.39 1.75
CA GLU A 66 -6.19 0.53 0.73
C GLU A 66 -6.02 -0.91 1.20
N ALA A 67 -5.66 -1.12 2.47
CA ALA A 67 -5.51 -2.46 3.04
C ALA A 67 -6.88 -3.16 3.17
N VAL A 68 -7.90 -2.41 3.60
CA VAL A 68 -9.29 -2.90 3.65
C VAL A 68 -9.81 -3.22 2.25
N ALA A 69 -9.55 -2.38 1.25
CA ALA A 69 -9.96 -2.62 -0.13
C ALA A 69 -9.29 -3.87 -0.74
N ALA A 70 -7.99 -4.07 -0.48
CA ALA A 70 -7.26 -5.25 -0.93
C ALA A 70 -7.79 -6.54 -0.29
N TRP A 71 -8.04 -6.52 1.02
CA TRP A 71 -8.68 -7.62 1.74
C TRP A 71 -10.06 -7.95 1.14
N ALA A 72 -10.94 -6.96 1.02
CA ALA A 72 -12.30 -7.15 0.56
C ALA A 72 -12.35 -7.67 -0.89
N THR A 73 -11.41 -7.22 -1.74
CA THR A 73 -11.30 -7.71 -3.12
C THR A 73 -10.93 -9.20 -3.14
N ALA A 74 -9.94 -9.60 -2.35
CA ALA A 74 -9.52 -11.00 -2.28
C ALA A 74 -10.65 -11.91 -1.76
N GLU A 75 -11.38 -11.47 -0.72
CA GLU A 75 -12.53 -12.18 -0.16
C GLU A 75 -13.68 -12.32 -1.15
N ALA A 76 -14.03 -11.25 -1.85
CA ALA A 76 -15.09 -11.24 -2.85
C ALA A 76 -14.76 -12.22 -4.00
N GLN A 77 -13.54 -12.16 -4.52
CA GLN A 77 -13.10 -13.06 -5.60
C GLN A 77 -13.07 -14.52 -5.15
N ALA A 78 -12.53 -14.81 -3.95
CA ALA A 78 -12.52 -16.17 -3.40
C ALA A 78 -13.94 -16.71 -3.20
N SER A 79 -14.85 -15.89 -2.67
CA SER A 79 -16.25 -16.28 -2.43
C SER A 79 -17.02 -16.56 -3.72
N LEU A 80 -16.86 -15.72 -4.74
CA LEU A 80 -17.45 -15.96 -6.06
C LEU A 80 -16.91 -17.23 -6.73
N LEU A 81 -15.61 -17.51 -6.58
CA LEU A 81 -15.00 -18.69 -7.16
C LEU A 81 -15.38 -19.99 -6.43
N ARG A 82 -15.53 -19.96 -5.09
CA ARG A 82 -16.08 -21.09 -4.32
C ARG A 82 -17.48 -21.43 -4.75
N ARG A 83 -18.38 -20.44 -4.77
CA ARG A 83 -19.75 -20.61 -5.24
C ARG A 83 -19.79 -21.21 -6.65
N HIS A 84 -18.97 -20.70 -7.57
CA HIS A 84 -18.92 -21.25 -8.92
C HIS A 84 -18.49 -22.74 -8.92
N LEU A 85 -17.48 -23.11 -8.15
CA LEU A 85 -17.00 -24.49 -8.05
C LEU A 85 -18.01 -25.41 -7.36
N GLU A 86 -18.80 -24.91 -6.41
CA GLU A 86 -19.95 -25.62 -5.83
C GLU A 86 -21.03 -25.88 -6.88
N GLU A 87 -21.32 -24.90 -7.74
CA GLU A 87 -22.33 -25.02 -8.81
C GLU A 87 -21.90 -25.97 -9.94
N VAL A 88 -20.64 -25.90 -10.41
CA VAL A 88 -20.19 -26.69 -11.58
C VAL A 88 -19.37 -27.93 -11.25
N GLY A 89 -19.07 -28.14 -9.96
CA GLY A 89 -18.21 -29.19 -9.45
C GLY A 89 -16.70 -28.97 -9.70
N PRO A 90 -15.83 -29.62 -8.90
CA PRO A 90 -14.37 -29.52 -9.04
C PRO A 90 -13.79 -30.34 -10.20
N ILE A 91 -14.55 -31.33 -10.70
CA ILE A 91 -14.18 -32.19 -11.83
C ILE A 91 -14.99 -31.77 -13.07
N ASP A 92 -14.34 -31.73 -14.22
CA ASP A 92 -15.01 -31.54 -15.50
C ASP A 92 -15.68 -32.84 -15.96
N PRO A 93 -17.02 -32.90 -16.08
CA PRO A 93 -17.72 -34.13 -16.44
C PRO A 93 -17.42 -34.60 -17.87
N ALA A 94 -17.03 -33.69 -18.78
CA ALA A 94 -16.77 -34.06 -20.18
C ALA A 94 -15.41 -34.74 -20.35
N LYS A 95 -14.43 -34.39 -19.50
CA LYS A 95 -13.06 -34.91 -19.58
C LYS A 95 -12.68 -35.84 -18.44
N ASN A 96 -13.51 -35.89 -17.39
CA ASN A 96 -13.21 -36.58 -16.13
C ASN A 96 -11.87 -36.13 -15.50
N GLU A 97 -11.57 -34.83 -15.61
CA GLU A 97 -10.31 -34.22 -15.13
C GLU A 97 -10.60 -33.09 -14.13
N PRO A 98 -9.71 -32.83 -13.16
CA PRO A 98 -9.87 -31.68 -12.26
C PRO A 98 -9.83 -30.36 -13.02
N ARG A 99 -10.65 -29.39 -12.58
CA ARG A 99 -10.62 -28.00 -13.07
C ARG A 99 -9.41 -27.24 -12.52
N GLN A 100 -8.21 -27.68 -12.89
CA GLN A 100 -6.92 -27.25 -12.33
C GLN A 100 -6.78 -25.73 -12.24
N ALA A 101 -7.15 -24.99 -13.30
CA ALA A 101 -7.04 -23.54 -13.31
C ALA A 101 -7.92 -22.86 -12.25
N SER A 102 -9.18 -23.28 -12.10
CA SER A 102 -10.11 -22.72 -11.11
C SER A 102 -9.67 -23.08 -9.69
N LEU A 103 -9.25 -24.33 -9.47
CA LEU A 103 -8.77 -24.78 -8.15
C LEU A 103 -7.48 -24.05 -7.74
N ALA A 104 -6.52 -23.92 -8.65
CA ALA A 104 -5.28 -23.19 -8.39
C ALA A 104 -5.53 -21.70 -8.09
N TRP A 105 -6.46 -21.08 -8.82
CA TRP A 105 -6.86 -19.69 -8.54
C TRP A 105 -7.55 -19.55 -7.19
N LEU A 106 -8.42 -20.51 -6.81
CA LEU A 106 -9.07 -20.48 -5.51
C LEU A 106 -8.03 -20.55 -4.39
N VAL A 107 -7.12 -21.52 -4.43
CA VAL A 107 -6.05 -21.66 -3.43
C VAL A 107 -5.22 -20.37 -3.30
N LYS A 108 -4.90 -19.73 -4.44
CA LYS A 108 -4.18 -18.46 -4.45
C LYS A 108 -4.98 -17.33 -3.78
N LEU A 109 -6.26 -17.20 -4.11
CA LEU A 109 -7.12 -16.14 -3.56
C LEU A 109 -7.38 -16.34 -2.07
N GLU A 110 -7.61 -17.58 -1.62
CA GLU A 110 -7.77 -17.90 -0.20
C GLU A 110 -6.49 -17.62 0.60
N ARG A 111 -5.33 -17.90 0.01
CA ARG A 111 -4.04 -17.54 0.62
C ARG A 111 -3.91 -16.02 0.79
N LEU A 112 -4.21 -15.25 -0.26
CA LEU A 112 -4.17 -13.78 -0.20
C LEU A 112 -5.16 -13.23 0.83
N ALA A 113 -6.40 -13.73 0.84
CA ALA A 113 -7.40 -13.32 1.83
C ALA A 113 -6.93 -13.59 3.26
N ARG A 114 -6.33 -14.78 3.51
CA ARG A 114 -5.74 -15.11 4.82
C ARG A 114 -4.60 -14.18 5.20
N GLU A 115 -3.68 -13.91 4.28
CA GLU A 115 -2.56 -12.97 4.49
C GLU A 115 -3.10 -11.59 4.89
N HIS A 116 -4.11 -11.08 4.17
CA HIS A 116 -4.74 -9.80 4.50
C HIS A 116 -5.46 -9.81 5.86
N ARG A 117 -6.17 -10.90 6.22
CA ARG A 117 -6.78 -11.03 7.56
C ARG A 117 -5.71 -10.94 8.66
N THR A 118 -4.57 -11.60 8.46
CA THR A 118 -3.45 -11.53 9.41
C THR A 118 -2.86 -10.13 9.50
N THR A 119 -2.63 -9.45 8.37
CA THR A 119 -2.16 -8.05 8.36
C THR A 119 -3.11 -7.12 9.09
N LEU A 120 -4.42 -7.28 8.89
CA LEU A 120 -5.45 -6.44 9.53
C LEU A 120 -5.77 -6.85 10.98
N GLY A 121 -5.19 -7.94 11.49
CA GLY A 121 -5.48 -8.44 12.83
C GLY A 121 -6.87 -9.04 12.98
N LEU A 122 -7.44 -9.59 11.91
CA LEU A 122 -8.78 -10.21 11.86
C LEU A 122 -8.76 -11.70 12.24
N ASP A 123 -7.59 -12.26 12.57
CA ASP A 123 -7.48 -13.59 13.16
C ASP A 123 -7.17 -13.51 14.66
N PRO A 124 -7.67 -14.44 15.50
CA PRO A 124 -7.54 -14.35 16.96
C PRO A 124 -6.10 -14.26 17.45
N ARG A 125 -5.14 -14.85 16.71
CA ARG A 125 -3.73 -14.82 17.09
C ARG A 125 -3.13 -13.44 16.81
N SER A 126 -3.40 -12.88 15.65
CA SER A 126 -2.96 -11.53 15.28
C SER A 126 -3.65 -10.47 16.13
N GLU A 127 -4.92 -10.65 16.47
CA GLU A 127 -5.64 -9.78 17.40
C GLU A 127 -5.00 -9.81 18.79
N ALA A 128 -4.73 -10.99 19.34
CA ALA A 128 -4.04 -11.14 20.61
C ALA A 128 -2.61 -10.55 20.59
N ALA A 129 -1.89 -10.69 19.47
CA ALA A 129 -0.57 -10.08 19.29
C ALA A 129 -0.67 -8.54 19.29
N LEU A 130 -1.60 -7.96 18.54
CA LEU A 130 -1.84 -6.52 18.53
C LEU A 130 -2.27 -6.01 19.91
N ALA A 131 -3.12 -6.74 20.63
CA ALA A 131 -3.52 -6.40 21.99
C ALA A 131 -2.32 -6.40 22.95
N LYS A 132 -1.44 -7.42 22.84
CA LYS A 132 -0.20 -7.50 23.60
C LYS A 132 0.74 -6.33 23.28
N ASP A 133 0.93 -6.01 22.00
CA ASP A 133 1.82 -4.94 21.57
C ASP A 133 1.30 -3.57 22.04
N ARG A 134 -0.01 -3.35 21.98
CA ARG A 134 -0.66 -2.14 22.55
C ARG A 134 -0.48 -2.05 24.07
N ALA A 135 -0.62 -3.16 24.78
CA ALA A 135 -0.41 -3.21 26.22
C ALA A 135 1.07 -2.97 26.59
N ALA A 136 2.01 -3.52 25.82
CA ALA A 136 3.43 -3.26 26.02
C ALA A 136 3.78 -1.79 25.75
N ALA A 137 3.24 -1.20 24.68
CA ALA A 137 3.43 0.20 24.35
C ALA A 137 2.85 1.14 25.42
N SER A 138 1.68 0.83 25.99
CA SER A 138 1.09 1.63 27.06
C SER A 138 1.90 1.57 28.35
N VAL A 139 2.43 0.40 28.72
CA VAL A 139 3.34 0.26 29.87
C VAL A 139 4.62 1.07 29.67
N LEU A 140 5.25 1.00 28.49
CA LEU A 140 6.44 1.78 28.18
C LEU A 140 6.19 3.29 28.23
N ALA A 141 5.04 3.76 27.72
CA ALA A 141 4.67 5.18 27.79
C ALA A 141 4.52 5.66 29.24
N VAL A 142 3.95 4.83 30.11
CA VAL A 142 3.83 5.11 31.56
C VAL A 142 5.21 5.19 32.22
N ASP A 143 6.13 4.29 31.86
CA ASP A 143 7.48 4.27 32.41
C ASP A 143 8.28 5.54 32.04
N LEU A 144 8.18 6.00 30.78
CA LEU A 144 8.82 7.25 30.36
C LEU A 144 8.28 8.47 31.11
N GLY A 145 6.97 8.50 31.40
CA GLY A 145 6.36 9.56 32.22
C GLY A 145 6.92 9.57 33.65
N GLN A 146 7.00 8.40 34.29
CA GLN A 146 7.59 8.28 35.63
C GLN A 146 9.08 8.64 35.63
N LEU A 147 9.83 8.23 34.61
CA LEU A 147 11.24 8.58 34.47
C LEU A 147 11.43 10.10 34.32
N ALA A 148 10.60 10.76 33.51
CA ALA A 148 10.63 12.21 33.35
C ALA A 148 10.28 12.95 34.65
N GLU A 149 9.32 12.44 35.44
CA GLU A 149 8.96 12.99 36.75
C GLU A 149 10.08 12.81 37.78
N ARG A 150 10.70 11.62 37.85
CA ARG A 150 11.89 11.40 38.68
C ARG A 150 13.05 12.30 38.27
N GLY A 151 13.24 12.52 36.96
CA GLY A 151 14.24 13.44 36.44
C GLY A 151 14.01 14.89 36.90
N ARG A 152 12.77 15.39 36.81
CA ARG A 152 12.38 16.71 37.31
C ARG A 152 12.61 16.84 38.82
N ALA A 153 12.14 15.88 39.60
CA ALA A 153 12.34 15.87 41.05
C ALA A 153 13.83 15.84 41.45
N ALA A 154 14.67 15.11 40.71
CA ALA A 154 16.11 15.09 40.93
C ALA A 154 16.78 16.44 40.62
N LEU A 155 16.33 17.13 39.56
CA LEU A 155 16.82 18.49 39.24
C LEU A 155 16.39 19.51 40.32
N ASP A 156 15.12 19.48 40.73
CA ASP A 156 14.59 20.35 41.78
C ASP A 156 15.33 20.14 43.10
N ALA A 157 15.62 18.88 43.47
CA ALA A 157 16.39 18.55 44.67
C ALA A 157 17.83 19.08 44.63
N ARG A 158 18.50 19.02 43.46
CA ARG A 158 19.85 19.59 43.29
C ARG A 158 19.83 21.12 43.43
N GLN A 159 18.83 21.76 42.84
CA GLN A 159 18.65 23.20 42.92
C GLN A 159 18.36 23.65 44.37
N ALA A 160 17.50 22.93 45.08
CA ALA A 160 17.20 23.20 46.49
C ALA A 160 18.41 22.98 47.41
N ALA A 161 19.29 22.04 47.08
CA ALA A 161 20.54 21.80 47.80
C ALA A 161 21.64 22.86 47.50
N GLY A 162 21.36 23.86 46.65
CA GLY A 162 22.35 24.87 46.25
C GLY A 162 23.50 24.30 45.44
N ILE A 163 23.34 23.10 44.87
CA ILE A 163 24.31 22.50 43.97
C ILE A 163 24.10 23.19 42.62
N GLU A 164 24.98 24.13 42.31
CA GLU A 164 25.04 24.81 41.00
C GLU A 164 24.89 23.76 39.88
N PRO A 165 23.97 23.97 38.92
CA PRO A 165 23.83 23.06 37.80
C PRO A 165 25.19 22.95 37.12
N ALA A 166 25.58 21.72 36.77
CA ALA A 166 26.80 21.51 36.01
C ALA A 166 26.76 22.43 34.77
N PRO A 167 27.86 23.13 34.46
CA PRO A 167 27.88 24.02 33.31
C PRO A 167 27.40 23.26 32.08
N ASP A 168 26.57 23.90 31.27
CA ASP A 168 26.05 23.31 30.04
C ASP A 168 27.19 23.19 29.01
N LEU A 169 28.03 22.18 29.20
CA LEU A 169 29.19 21.92 28.34
C LEU A 169 28.75 21.66 26.89
N ALA A 170 27.54 21.13 26.69
CA ALA A 170 26.96 20.91 25.38
C ALA A 170 26.56 22.23 24.72
N GLY A 171 25.89 23.13 25.44
CA GLY A 171 25.58 24.48 24.99
C GLY A 171 26.82 25.33 24.72
N ILE A 172 27.84 25.22 25.58
CA ILE A 172 29.14 25.88 25.38
C ILE A 172 29.84 25.35 24.12
N ALA A 173 29.86 24.02 23.91
CA ALA A 173 30.43 23.42 22.72
C ALA A 173 29.66 23.81 21.45
N LEU A 174 28.32 23.81 21.50
CA LEU A 174 27.47 24.19 20.38
C LEU A 174 27.64 25.68 20.02
N ALA A 175 27.69 26.56 21.01
CA ALA A 175 27.95 27.98 20.81
C ALA A 175 29.33 28.23 20.20
N GLY A 176 30.34 27.46 20.62
CA GLY A 176 31.68 27.49 20.01
C GLY A 176 31.67 27.07 18.55
N VAL A 177 30.92 26.02 18.20
CA VAL A 177 30.75 25.57 16.80
C VAL A 177 30.03 26.64 15.96
N ILE A 178 28.95 27.24 16.49
CA ILE A 178 28.21 28.31 15.80
C ILE A 178 29.08 29.56 15.60
N GLN A 179 29.92 29.92 16.57
CA GLN A 179 30.85 31.04 16.43
C GLN A 179 32.02 30.76 15.48
N ALA A 180 32.50 29.51 15.43
CA ALA A 180 33.60 29.10 14.56
C ALA A 180 33.15 28.82 13.11
N ALA A 181 31.85 28.68 12.86
CA ALA A 181 31.32 28.51 11.52
C ALA A 181 31.67 29.74 10.65
N PRO A 182 32.31 29.55 9.48
CA PRO A 182 32.64 30.67 8.60
C PRO A 182 31.33 31.35 8.20
N ARG A 183 31.19 32.62 8.55
CA ARG A 183 30.08 33.44 8.06
C ARG A 183 30.22 33.45 6.55
N PHE A 184 29.31 32.75 5.87
CA PHE A 184 29.13 32.88 4.43
C PHE A 184 28.82 34.36 4.19
N THR A 185 29.83 35.12 3.83
CA THR A 185 29.64 36.43 3.23
C THR A 185 28.93 36.13 1.93
N THR A 186 27.62 36.35 1.91
CA THR A 186 26.87 36.45 0.67
C THR A 186 27.52 37.57 -0.11
N THR A 187 28.43 37.20 -1.02
CA THR A 187 28.93 38.08 -2.05
C THR A 187 27.70 38.69 -2.70
N PRO A 188 27.51 40.03 -2.67
CA PRO A 188 26.36 40.64 -3.30
C PRO A 188 26.38 40.26 -4.78
N GLU A 189 25.27 39.66 -5.21
CA GLU A 189 25.01 39.24 -6.57
C GLU A 189 25.29 40.41 -7.53
N PRO A 190 26.09 40.23 -8.60
CA PRO A 190 26.29 41.30 -9.57
C PRO A 190 24.94 41.62 -10.19
N SER A 191 24.51 42.88 -10.04
CA SER A 191 23.27 43.41 -10.59
C SER A 191 23.18 43.05 -12.07
N ALA A 192 22.17 42.24 -12.41
CA ALA A 192 21.86 41.93 -13.79
C ALA A 192 21.50 43.23 -14.50
N GLU A 193 22.38 43.63 -15.42
CA GLU A 193 22.11 44.71 -16.36
C GLU A 193 20.85 44.38 -17.15
N GLU A 194 19.91 45.30 -17.00
CA GLU A 194 18.66 45.51 -17.72
C GLU A 194 18.97 45.52 -19.23
N SER A 195 18.76 44.38 -19.89
CA SER A 195 18.76 44.32 -21.37
C SER A 195 17.33 44.52 -21.86
N ASP A 196 17.04 45.78 -22.18
CA ASP A 196 15.96 46.19 -23.06
C ASP A 196 15.99 45.35 -24.35
N ASN A 197 14.98 44.50 -24.53
CA ASN A 197 14.67 43.93 -25.84
C ASN A 197 13.29 44.43 -26.28
N ASN A 198 13.28 45.66 -26.78
CA ASN A 198 12.27 46.17 -27.70
C ASN A 198 12.51 45.56 -29.08
N GLY A 199 11.48 44.94 -29.66
CA GLY A 199 11.49 44.48 -31.05
C GLY A 199 10.21 43.70 -31.33
N GLU A 200 9.09 44.40 -31.49
CA GLU A 200 8.48 44.65 -32.82
C GLU A 200 7.67 43.45 -33.33
N GLU A 201 6.39 43.44 -32.97
CA GLU A 201 5.35 43.07 -33.95
C GLU A 201 5.24 44.21 -34.97
N PRO A 202 5.08 43.87 -36.26
CA PRO A 202 3.83 44.28 -36.88
C PRO A 202 3.22 43.19 -37.80
N THR A 203 1.94 42.92 -37.53
CA THR A 203 0.75 42.79 -38.42
C THR A 203 0.92 42.79 -39.95
N PRO A 204 -0.09 42.35 -40.76
CA PRO A 204 -1.38 41.71 -40.45
C PRO A 204 -1.61 40.32 -41.06
#